data_AF-A0A969PGQ8-F1
#
_entry.id   AF-A0A969PGQ8-F1
#
_cell.length_a   1.000
_cell.length_b   1.000
_cell.length_c   1.000
_cell.angle_alpha   90.00
_cell.angle_beta   90.00
_cell.angle_gamma   90.00
#
_symmetry.space_group_name_H-M   'P 1'
#
loop_
_entity.id
_entity.type
_entity.pdbx_description
1 polymer ?
#
loop_
_entity_poly.entity_id
_entity_poly.type
_entity_poly.pdbx_seq_one_letter_code
_entity_poly.pdbx_strand_id
1 'polypeptide(L)'
;MERIPDEAIVIRGGRNLPDDIRRGTGTHPSGITGISVECAIGASIEELAAVIPHGQLGCTTVEKIRQAGGDVIRTSGRSLNHATLVGLTPEQISSLLTPTIPKPR
;
A
#
# COMPACT_ATOMS: atom_id res chain seq x y z
N MET A 1 19.93 0.80 -2.23
CA MET A 1 18.53 0.37 -2.10
C MET A 1 17.81 0.91 -3.32
N GLU A 2 17.28 0.05 -4.18
CA GLU A 2 16.61 0.49 -5.40
C GLU A 2 15.28 1.17 -5.03
N ARG A 3 15.12 2.42 -5.47
CA ARG A 3 13.93 3.22 -5.18
C ARG A 3 12.79 2.73 -6.07
N ILE A 4 11.62 2.49 -5.48
CA ILE A 4 10.44 2.10 -6.27
C ILE A 4 10.05 3.27 -7.19
N PRO A 5 9.86 3.03 -8.50
CA PRO A 5 9.43 4.06 -9.46
C PRO A 5 8.11 4.73 -9.07
N ASP A 6 7.92 5.97 -9.49
CA ASP A 6 6.72 6.77 -9.16
C ASP A 6 5.44 6.21 -9.80
N GLU A 7 5.59 5.58 -10.98
CA GLU A 7 4.51 4.96 -11.75
C GLU A 7 4.04 3.63 -11.16
N ALA A 8 4.75 3.09 -10.16
CA ALA A 8 4.37 1.83 -9.54
C ALA A 8 3.01 1.95 -8.85
N ILE A 9 2.15 0.96 -9.11
CA ILE A 9 0.84 0.84 -8.48
C ILE A 9 1.03 0.37 -7.05
N VAL A 10 0.27 0.96 -6.13
CA VAL A 10 0.24 0.61 -4.71
C VAL A 10 -1.18 0.21 -4.35
N ILE A 11 -1.35 -1.00 -3.81
CA ILE A 11 -2.66 -1.46 -3.33
C ILE A 11 -2.63 -1.93 -1.89
N ARG A 12 -3.79 -1.83 -1.24
CA ARG A 12 -4.02 -2.38 0.09
C ARG A 12 -5.42 -2.92 0.23
N GLY A 13 -5.53 -4.14 0.73
CA GLY A 13 -6.81 -4.79 1.00
C GLY A 13 -7.53 -4.20 2.22
N GLY A 14 -8.86 -4.28 2.18
CA GLY A 14 -9.75 -3.80 3.24
C GLY A 14 -10.38 -2.45 2.90
N ARG A 15 -11.13 -1.88 3.86
CA ARG A 15 -11.89 -0.64 3.67
C ARG A 15 -11.02 0.62 3.68
N ASN A 16 -9.79 0.52 4.19
CA ASN A 16 -8.82 1.61 4.30
C ASN A 16 -9.37 2.87 4.99
N LEU A 17 -10.26 2.71 5.97
CA LEU A 17 -10.70 3.82 6.84
C LEU A 17 -9.59 4.20 7.83
N PRO A 18 -9.57 5.44 8.37
CA PRO A 18 -8.48 5.88 9.26
C PRO A 18 -8.22 4.94 10.44
N ASP A 19 -9.27 4.39 11.07
CA ASP A 19 -9.12 3.42 12.16
C ASP A 19 -8.59 2.05 11.70
N ASP A 20 -8.94 1.61 10.49
CA ASP A 20 -8.38 0.38 9.90
C ASP A 20 -6.88 0.57 9.59
N ILE A 21 -6.49 1.76 9.10
CA ILE A 21 -5.10 2.12 8.84
C ILE A 21 -4.32 2.21 10.15
N ARG A 22 -4.87 2.87 11.17
CA ARG A 22 -4.26 2.98 12.50
C ARG A 22 -3.99 1.63 13.12
N ARG A 23 -4.99 0.72 13.10
CA ARG A 23 -4.82 -0.67 13.58
C ARG A 23 -3.82 -1.47 12.76
N GLY A 24 -3.75 -1.22 11.45
CA GLY A 24 -2.83 -1.90 10.54
C GLY A 24 -1.43 -1.30 10.48
N THR A 25 -1.17 -0.20 11.18
CA THR A 25 0.15 0.43 11.25
C THR A 25 1.00 -0.31 12.27
N GLY A 26 2.21 -0.69 11.87
CA GLY A 26 3.15 -1.38 12.73
C GLY A 26 4.58 -1.25 12.25
N THR A 27 5.52 -1.70 13.09
CA THR A 27 6.95 -1.74 12.75
C THR A 27 7.28 -3.08 12.12
N HIS A 28 7.64 -3.06 10.84
CA HIS A 28 8.15 -4.21 10.12
C HIS A 28 9.48 -4.70 10.76
N PRO A 29 9.82 -6.01 10.75
CA PRO A 29 11.07 -6.52 11.34
C PRO A 29 12.37 -5.86 10.84
N SER A 30 12.34 -5.22 9.68
CA SER A 30 13.45 -4.39 9.17
C SER A 30 13.58 -3.02 9.84
N GLY A 31 12.78 -2.72 10.86
CA GLY A 31 12.76 -1.45 11.59
C GLY A 31 11.91 -0.35 10.96
N ILE A 32 11.17 -0.63 9.88
CA ILE A 32 10.39 0.37 9.14
C ILE A 32 8.95 0.40 9.68
N THR A 33 8.50 1.55 10.17
CA THR A 33 7.14 1.72 10.70
C THR A 33 6.20 2.32 9.64
N GLY A 34 5.08 1.66 9.40
CA GLY A 34 4.08 2.10 8.44
C GLY A 34 3.00 1.04 8.24
N ILE A 35 2.35 1.06 7.08
CA ILE A 35 1.37 0.04 6.68
C ILE A 35 1.90 -0.85 5.56
N SER A 36 1.60 -2.14 5.64
CA SER A 36 1.87 -3.08 4.55
C SER A 36 0.97 -2.81 3.35
N VAL A 37 1.60 -2.80 2.17
CA VAL A 37 0.97 -2.64 0.86
C VAL A 37 1.62 -3.59 -0.14
N GLU A 38 0.93 -3.85 -1.24
CA GLU A 38 1.51 -4.51 -2.41
C GLU A 38 1.86 -3.44 -3.45
N CYS A 39 3.07 -3.51 -4.02
CA CYS A 39 3.57 -2.49 -4.91
C CYS A 39 4.46 -3.05 -6.03
N ALA A 40 4.12 -2.75 -7.27
CA ALA A 40 4.97 -3.08 -8.43
C ALA A 40 4.74 -2.12 -9.60
N ILE A 41 5.80 -1.95 -10.41
CA ILE A 41 5.72 -1.29 -11.71
C ILE A 41 5.29 -2.30 -12.78
N GLY A 42 4.40 -1.88 -13.68
CA GLY A 42 3.94 -2.70 -14.81
C GLY A 42 3.01 -3.87 -14.45
N ALA A 43 2.76 -4.13 -13.16
CA ALA A 43 1.77 -5.11 -12.73
C ALA A 43 0.36 -4.54 -12.80
N SER A 44 -0.61 -5.39 -13.11
CA SER A 44 -2.03 -5.08 -13.00
C SER A 44 -2.50 -5.09 -11.54
N ILE A 45 -3.65 -4.44 -11.29
CA ILE A 45 -4.31 -4.50 -9.98
C ILE A 45 -4.69 -5.94 -9.62
N GLU A 46 -5.10 -6.75 -10.60
CA GLU A 46 -5.49 -8.15 -10.40
C GLU A 46 -4.32 -9.02 -9.91
N GLU A 47 -3.17 -8.90 -10.56
CA GLU A 47 -1.95 -9.63 -10.16
C GLU A 47 -1.50 -9.25 -8.74
N LEU A 48 -1.52 -7.96 -8.40
CA LEU A 48 -1.20 -7.51 -7.05
C LEU A 48 -2.26 -7.96 -6.03
N ALA A 49 -3.54 -7.97 -6.41
CA ALA A 49 -4.64 -8.32 -5.53
C ALA A 49 -4.74 -9.83 -5.26
N ALA A 50 -4.12 -10.68 -6.08
CA ALA A 50 -4.16 -12.14 -5.95
C ALA A 50 -3.77 -12.62 -4.54
N VAL A 51 -2.77 -11.98 -3.92
CA VAL A 51 -2.27 -12.32 -2.57
C VAL A 51 -3.10 -11.73 -1.42
N ILE A 52 -4.05 -10.83 -1.73
CA ILE A 52 -4.86 -10.13 -0.74
C ILE A 52 -6.13 -10.95 -0.43
N PRO A 53 -6.40 -11.30 0.85
CA PRO A 53 -7.57 -12.12 1.20
C PRO A 53 -8.89 -11.32 1.24
N HIS A 54 -8.84 -9.99 1.24
CA HIS A 54 -10.01 -9.13 1.36
C HIS A 54 -10.76 -8.95 0.03
N GLY A 55 -12.09 -8.78 0.10
CA GLY A 55 -12.95 -8.62 -1.08
C GLY A 55 -12.97 -7.20 -1.70
N GLN A 56 -12.25 -6.25 -1.12
CA GLN A 56 -12.11 -4.88 -1.63
C GLN A 56 -10.71 -4.37 -1.34
N LEU A 57 -10.26 -3.39 -2.12
CA LEU A 57 -8.94 -2.80 -2.01
C LEU A 57 -8.95 -1.30 -2.34
N GLY A 58 -8.02 -0.57 -1.74
CA GLY A 58 -7.64 0.77 -2.15
C GLY A 58 -6.48 0.70 -3.14
N CYS A 59 -6.43 1.62 -4.08
CA CYS A 59 -5.41 1.67 -5.12
C CYS A 59 -4.93 3.11 -5.32
N THR A 60 -3.62 3.30 -5.39
CA THR A 60 -2.96 4.58 -5.68
C THR A 60 -1.64 4.32 -6.40
N THR A 61 -0.81 5.36 -6.56
CA THR A 61 0.54 5.25 -7.10
C THR A 61 1.58 5.75 -6.09
N VAL A 62 2.83 5.32 -6.28
CA VAL A 62 3.96 5.81 -5.48
C VAL A 62 4.12 7.32 -5.62
N GLU A 63 3.91 7.87 -6.83
CA GLU A 63 3.93 9.31 -7.08
C GLU A 63 2.99 10.08 -6.14
N LYS A 64 1.72 9.67 -6.06
CA LYS A 64 0.70 10.35 -5.24
C LYS A 64 1.03 10.29 -3.74
N ILE A 65 1.60 9.17 -3.29
CA ILE A 65 2.05 9.02 -1.90
C ILE A 65 3.19 10.00 -1.61
N ARG A 66 4.15 10.12 -2.52
CA ARG A 66 5.29 11.06 -2.39
C ARG A 66 4.85 12.51 -2.45
N GLN A 67 3.91 12.85 -3.34
CA GLN A 67 3.29 14.19 -3.40
C GLN A 67 2.59 14.55 -2.08
N ALA A 68 2.03 13.57 -1.37
CA ALA A 68 1.43 13.77 -0.05
C ALA A 68 2.45 13.86 1.11
N GLY A 69 3.75 13.68 0.83
CA GLY A 69 4.84 13.71 1.81
C GLY A 69 5.26 12.35 2.37
N GLY A 70 4.76 11.24 1.80
CA GLY A 70 5.11 9.87 2.19
C GLY A 70 6.17 9.23 1.31
N ASP A 71 6.43 7.95 1.54
CA ASP A 71 7.18 7.11 0.60
C ASP A 71 6.73 5.64 0.69
N VAL A 72 7.16 4.84 -0.28
CA VAL A 72 6.95 3.40 -0.31
C VAL A 72 8.30 2.70 -0.37
N ILE A 73 8.61 1.94 0.67
CA ILE A 73 9.89 1.25 0.83
C ILE A 73 9.68 -0.25 0.64
N ARG A 74 10.50 -0.87 -0.21
CA ARG A 74 10.49 -2.32 -0.40
C ARG A 74 10.88 -3.01 0.90
N THR A 75 10.02 -3.88 1.41
CA THR A 75 10.22 -4.66 2.64
C THR A 75 9.81 -6.11 2.40
N SER A 76 10.42 -7.05 3.12
CA SER A 76 10.04 -8.46 3.02
C SER A 76 8.59 -8.68 3.46
N GLY A 77 7.90 -9.64 2.87
CA GLY A 77 6.55 -10.00 3.31
C GLY A 77 6.14 -11.35 2.74
N ARG A 78 4.83 -11.57 2.66
CA ARG A 78 4.27 -12.82 2.10
C ARG A 78 4.42 -12.91 0.58
N SER A 79 4.56 -11.78 -0.10
CA SER A 79 4.71 -11.67 -1.55
C SER A 79 6.05 -11.02 -1.91
N LEU A 80 6.47 -11.18 -3.17
CA LEU A 80 7.62 -10.46 -3.74
C LEU A 80 7.34 -8.96 -3.92
N ASN A 81 6.06 -8.60 -4.01
CA ASN A 81 5.59 -7.23 -4.22
C ASN A 81 5.33 -6.46 -2.93
N HIS A 82 5.57 -7.10 -1.78
CA HIS A 82 5.35 -6.48 -0.48
C HIS A 82 6.23 -5.23 -0.31
N ALA A 83 5.60 -4.17 0.18
CA ALA A 83 6.25 -2.93 0.55
C ALA A 83 5.57 -2.31 1.77
N THR A 84 6.20 -1.29 2.33
CA THR A 84 5.67 -0.52 3.45
C THR A 84 5.52 0.94 3.05
N LEU A 85 4.29 1.46 3.16
CA LEU A 85 4.00 2.88 3.01
C LEU A 85 4.29 3.58 4.34
N VAL A 86 5.12 4.63 4.29
CA VAL A 86 5.62 5.36 5.46
C VAL A 86 5.39 6.87 5.33
N GLY A 87 5.54 7.59 6.44
CA GLY A 87 5.61 9.06 6.47
C GLY A 87 4.28 9.80 6.40
N LEU A 88 3.15 9.08 6.35
CA LEU A 88 1.81 9.68 6.30
C LEU A 88 0.98 9.30 7.53
N THR A 89 0.07 10.19 7.91
CA THR A 89 -0.96 9.92 8.93
C THR A 89 -2.02 8.94 8.43
N PRO A 90 -2.74 8.24 9.32
CA PRO A 90 -3.83 7.35 8.93
C PRO A 90 -4.90 8.03 8.07
N GLU A 91 -5.17 9.30 8.33
CA GLU A 91 -6.15 10.12 7.62
C GLU A 91 -5.68 10.42 6.18
N GLN A 92 -4.41 10.80 6.00
CA GLN A 92 -3.83 11.01 4.66
C GLN A 92 -3.80 9.71 3.84
N ILE A 93 -3.39 8.61 4.47
CA ILE A 93 -3.38 7.29 3.84
C ILE A 93 -4.80 6.87 3.42
N SER A 94 -5.76 7.06 4.32
CA SER A 94 -7.16 6.74 4.04
C SER A 94 -7.67 7.53 2.84
N SER A 95 -7.39 8.84 2.79
CA SER A 95 -7.77 9.68 1.64
C SER A 95 -7.13 9.24 0.31
N LEU A 96 -5.93 8.64 0.33
CA LEU A 96 -5.26 8.15 -0.88
C LEU A 96 -5.78 6.77 -1.33
N LEU A 97 -6.31 5.97 -0.41
CA LEU A 97 -6.75 4.59 -0.65
C LEU A 97 -8.27 4.44 -0.66
N THR A 98 -9.00 5.54 -0.59
CA THR A 98 -10.45 5.59 -0.68
C THR A 98 -10.90 6.54 -1.79
N PRO A 99 -12.03 6.26 -2.47
CA PRO A 99 -12.91 5.11 -2.29
C PRO A 99 -12.24 3.79 -2.68
N THR A 100 -12.61 2.70 -2.01
CA THR A 100 -12.14 1.36 -2.36
C THR A 100 -12.89 0.83 -3.57
N ILE A 101 -12.26 -0.09 -4.28
CA ILE A 101 -12.87 -0.83 -5.39
C ILE A 101 -13.06 -2.30 -4.99
N PRO A 102 -14.05 -3.01 -5.57
CA PRO A 102 -14.16 -4.45 -5.44
C PRO A 102 -12.85 -5.12 -5.91
N LYS A 103 -12.41 -6.16 -5.21
CA LYS A 103 -11.26 -6.95 -5.64
C LYS A 103 -11.59 -7.58 -7.01
N PRO A 104 -10.78 -7.35 -8.06
CA PRO A 104 -10.93 -8.03 -9.34
C PRO A 104 -10.78 -9.55 -9.13
N ARG A 105 -11.57 -10.33 -9.87
CA ARG A 105 -11.60 -11.79 -9.78
C ARG A 105 -10.80 -12.41 -10.90
#